data_AF-A0A8T4Q595-F1
#
_entry.id   AF-A0A8T4Q595-F1
#
_cell.length_a   1.000
_cell.length_b   1.000
_cell.length_c   1.000
_cell.angle_alpha   90.00
_cell.angle_beta   90.00
_cell.angle_gamma   90.00
#
_symmetry.space_group_name_H-M   'P 1'
#
loop_
_entity.id
_entity.type
_entity.pdbx_description
1 polymer ?
#
loop_
_entity_poly.entity_id
_entity_poly.type
_entity_poly.pdbx_seq_one_letter_code
_entity_poly.pdbx_strand_id
1 'polypeptide(L)'
;MKHTLKISLLLIILFFLTQLIGLFITNSYLEKELPYNLARPEINQEKPIQSASAIFLIILIGTIIVLFFARFNLGFLWKIWFFLGVVFTLSISFSSIFSQIIAFILALILAFFKVVKRNLIIHNITELFIYGALAAVFVPVLNVTIMAVLLVIISIYDIIAVWKTKHMVKLMKFQSKLKLFAGLLIPYKNNIAVLGGGDLGFPLLFAGILLKDYGFKSIIVSVTAAIALAILLYKSEKKKYYPAMPFLTAGCLVGYLILVYLA
;
A
#
# COMPACT_ATOMS: atom_id res chain seq x y z
N MET A 1 3.19 -20.93 -11.63
CA MET A 1 3.05 -20.37 -10.27
C MET A 1 4.40 -20.28 -9.56
N LYS A 2 4.73 -19.08 -9.08
CA LYS A 2 5.98 -18.78 -8.36
C LYS A 2 6.01 -19.36 -6.94
N HIS A 3 4.84 -19.35 -6.28
CA HIS A 3 4.63 -19.89 -4.94
C HIS A 3 3.70 -21.12 -5.01
N THR A 4 3.58 -21.86 -3.90
CA THR A 4 2.57 -22.91 -3.80
C THR A 4 1.18 -22.29 -3.80
N LEU A 5 0.17 -23.01 -4.29
CA LEU A 5 -1.20 -22.52 -4.39
C LEU A 5 -1.72 -21.95 -3.06
N LYS A 6 -1.44 -22.64 -1.95
CA LYS A 6 -1.80 -22.19 -0.59
C LYS A 6 -1.23 -20.81 -0.24
N ILE A 7 0.03 -20.54 -0.60
CA ILE A 7 0.69 -19.27 -0.29
C ILE A 7 0.19 -18.14 -1.20
N SER A 8 -0.02 -18.44 -2.49
CA SER A 8 -0.64 -17.49 -3.40
C SER A 8 -2.06 -17.11 -2.95
N LEU A 9 -2.87 -18.09 -2.53
CA LEU A 9 -4.20 -17.84 -2.00
C LEU A 9 -4.15 -16.99 -0.73
N LEU A 10 -3.24 -17.29 0.20
CA LEU A 10 -3.08 -16.51 1.42
C LEU A 10 -2.67 -15.06 1.13
N LEU A 11 -1.78 -14.81 0.16
CA LEU A 11 -1.45 -13.44 -0.28
C LEU A 11 -2.67 -12.71 -0.82
N ILE A 12 -3.49 -13.37 -1.65
CA ILE A 12 -4.70 -12.76 -2.23
C ILE A 12 -5.72 -12.44 -1.14
N ILE A 13 -5.90 -13.35 -0.17
CA ILE A 13 -6.80 -13.12 0.98
C ILE A 13 -6.31 -11.93 1.80
N LEU A 14 -5.02 -11.86 2.15
CA LEU A 14 -4.48 -10.73 2.90
C LEU A 14 -4.56 -9.43 2.11
N PHE A 15 -4.29 -9.45 0.79
CA PHE A 15 -4.49 -8.30 -0.08
C PHE A 15 -5.93 -7.80 -0.01
N PHE A 16 -6.91 -8.70 -0.17
CA PHE A 16 -8.32 -8.35 -0.16
C PHE A 16 -8.78 -7.85 1.21
N LEU A 17 -8.33 -8.47 2.30
CA LEU A 17 -8.57 -8.00 3.68
C LEU A 17 -8.02 -6.59 3.90
N THR A 18 -6.82 -6.29 3.40
CA THR A 18 -6.27 -4.92 3.44
C THR A 18 -7.18 -3.94 2.71
N GLN A 19 -7.74 -4.32 1.56
CA GLN A 19 -8.68 -3.45 0.84
C GLN A 19 -9.95 -3.19 1.66
N LEU A 20 -10.54 -4.22 2.26
CA LEU A 20 -11.76 -4.09 3.08
C LEU A 20 -11.54 -3.21 4.30
N ILE A 21 -10.50 -3.50 5.08
CA ILE A 21 -10.13 -2.73 6.27
C ILE A 21 -9.79 -1.29 5.89
N GLY A 22 -9.06 -1.11 4.79
CA GLY A 22 -8.71 0.20 4.28
C GLY A 22 -9.92 1.05 3.88
N LEU A 23 -10.89 0.46 3.18
CA LEU A 23 -12.13 1.14 2.81
C LEU A 23 -12.96 1.50 4.04
N PHE A 24 -13.06 0.60 5.02
CA PHE A 24 -13.72 0.86 6.30
C PHE A 24 -13.10 2.06 7.03
N ILE A 25 -11.77 2.08 7.18
CA ILE A 25 -11.05 3.19 7.83
C ILE A 25 -11.24 4.49 7.04
N THR A 26 -11.14 4.42 5.71
CA THR A 26 -11.32 5.59 4.84
C THR A 26 -12.71 6.19 5.01
N ASN A 27 -13.75 5.35 5.03
CA ASN A 27 -15.14 5.78 5.23
C ASN A 27 -15.31 6.58 6.52
N SER A 28 -14.66 6.16 7.61
CA SER A 28 -14.71 6.85 8.91
C SER A 28 -14.10 8.25 8.89
N TYR A 29 -13.27 8.58 7.89
CA TYR A 29 -12.58 9.86 7.76
C TYR A 29 -13.02 10.70 6.56
N LEU A 30 -13.97 10.25 5.72
CA LEU A 30 -14.39 11.05 4.55
C LEU A 30 -14.88 12.44 4.95
N GLU A 31 -15.72 12.52 5.97
CA GLU A 31 -16.36 13.75 6.47
C GLU A 31 -15.79 14.23 7.82
N LYS A 32 -14.77 13.55 8.36
CA LYS A 32 -14.15 13.88 9.64
C LYS A 32 -12.71 14.30 9.45
N GLU A 33 -12.23 15.18 10.33
CA GLU A 33 -10.82 15.53 10.41
C GLU A 33 -9.97 14.31 10.82
N LEU A 34 -8.70 14.35 10.45
CA LEU A 34 -7.75 13.34 10.92
C LEU A 34 -7.52 13.49 12.42
N PRO A 35 -7.26 12.38 13.14
CA PRO A 35 -6.97 12.45 14.57
C PRO A 35 -5.68 13.24 14.83
N TYR A 36 -5.51 13.70 16.08
CA TYR A 36 -4.35 14.48 16.51
C TYR A 36 -4.16 15.82 15.78
N ASN A 37 -5.24 16.39 15.23
CA ASN A 37 -5.25 17.66 14.50
C ASN A 37 -4.28 17.67 13.31
N LEU A 38 -4.13 16.53 12.65
CA LEU A 38 -3.27 16.41 11.47
C LEU A 38 -3.96 17.05 10.26
N ALA A 39 -3.25 17.97 9.61
CA ALA A 39 -3.69 18.53 8.34
C ALA A 39 -3.50 17.51 7.19
N ARG A 40 -4.43 17.54 6.24
CA ARG A 40 -4.28 16.82 4.97
C ARG A 40 -3.38 17.62 4.02
N PRO A 41 -2.67 16.97 3.10
CA PRO A 41 -1.88 17.69 2.09
C PRO A 41 -2.79 18.47 1.15
N GLU A 42 -2.37 19.67 0.76
CA GLU A 42 -3.07 20.47 -0.23
C GLU A 42 -2.78 19.95 -1.63
N ILE A 43 -3.83 19.52 -2.35
CA ILE A 43 -3.73 18.99 -3.71
C ILE A 43 -4.71 19.71 -4.61
N ASN A 44 -4.21 20.28 -5.71
CA ASN A 44 -5.05 20.95 -6.69
C ASN A 44 -5.81 19.92 -7.54
N GLN A 45 -7.12 19.80 -7.34
CA GLN A 45 -7.95 18.83 -8.06
C GLN A 45 -8.22 19.22 -9.52
N GLU A 46 -8.11 20.50 -9.87
CA GLU A 46 -8.37 21.04 -11.21
C GLU A 46 -7.21 20.79 -12.19
N LYS A 47 -6.02 20.49 -11.68
CA LYS A 47 -4.83 20.19 -12.51
C LYS A 47 -4.34 18.75 -12.32
N PRO A 48 -5.09 17.72 -12.80
CA PRO A 48 -4.81 16.33 -12.45
C PRO A 48 -3.40 15.85 -12.78
N ILE A 49 -2.89 16.22 -13.96
CA ILE A 49 -1.56 15.80 -14.43
C ILE A 49 -0.46 16.41 -13.55
N GLN A 50 -0.58 17.69 -13.20
CA GLN A 50 0.39 18.38 -12.35
C GLN A 50 0.39 17.77 -10.94
N SER A 51 -0.79 17.58 -10.36
CA SER A 51 -0.96 16.96 -9.04
C SER A 51 -0.45 15.52 -8.98
N ALA A 52 -0.78 14.69 -9.98
CA ALA A 52 -0.24 13.33 -10.09
C ALA A 52 1.29 13.33 -10.23
N SER A 53 1.85 14.23 -11.04
CA SER A 53 3.29 14.36 -11.23
C SER A 53 4.03 14.81 -9.96
N ALA A 54 3.42 15.71 -9.17
CA ALA A 54 3.95 16.15 -7.88
C ALA A 54 3.98 15.00 -6.87
N ILE A 55 2.89 14.23 -6.75
CA ILE A 55 2.84 13.04 -5.88
C ILE A 55 3.89 12.02 -6.32
N PHE A 56 4.02 11.78 -7.63
CA PHE A 56 5.03 10.88 -8.18
C PHE A 56 6.45 11.35 -7.86
N LEU A 57 6.74 12.64 -7.96
CA LEU A 57 8.04 13.21 -7.59
C LEU A 57 8.35 12.99 -6.11
N ILE A 58 7.37 13.18 -5.21
CA ILE A 58 7.53 12.91 -3.77
C ILE A 58 7.85 11.43 -3.52
N ILE A 59 7.17 10.51 -4.22
CA ILE A 59 7.44 9.07 -4.11
C ILE A 59 8.85 8.74 -4.60
N LEU A 60 9.30 9.35 -5.70
CA LEU A 60 10.67 9.19 -6.20
C LEU A 60 11.70 9.69 -5.20
N ILE A 61 11.49 10.88 -4.62
CA ILE A 61 12.37 11.43 -3.59
C ILE A 61 12.43 10.48 -2.39
N GLY A 62 11.28 10.01 -1.90
CA GLY A 62 11.22 9.03 -0.81
C GLY A 62 12.03 7.77 -1.14
N THR A 63 11.86 7.23 -2.35
CA THR A 63 12.60 6.05 -2.83
C THR A 63 14.10 6.31 -2.87
N ILE A 64 14.54 7.48 -3.34
CA ILE A 64 15.95 7.88 -3.37
C ILE A 64 16.51 7.94 -1.94
N ILE A 65 15.78 8.48 -0.98
CA ILE A 65 16.22 8.54 0.43
C ILE A 65 16.38 7.11 1.00
N VAL A 66 15.45 6.19 0.74
CA VAL A 66 15.62 4.81 1.23
C VAL A 66 16.79 4.11 0.54
N LEU A 67 16.99 4.34 -0.75
CA LEU A 67 18.17 3.82 -1.46
C LEU A 67 19.48 4.43 -0.93
N PHE A 68 19.47 5.70 -0.52
CA PHE A 68 20.58 6.33 0.17
C PHE A 68 20.89 5.61 1.49
N PHE A 69 19.88 5.35 2.33
CA PHE A 69 20.06 4.56 3.56
C PHE A 69 20.58 3.15 3.28
N ALA A 70 20.12 2.52 2.20
CA ALA A 70 20.61 1.21 1.77
C ALA A 70 22.08 1.25 1.31
N ARG A 71 22.51 2.32 0.61
CA ARG A 71 23.87 2.47 0.11
C ARG A 71 24.89 2.69 1.23
N PHE A 72 24.53 3.48 2.24
CA PHE A 72 25.40 3.79 3.38
C PHE A 72 25.21 2.83 4.57
N ASN A 73 24.40 1.78 4.41
CA ASN A 73 24.13 0.78 5.44
C ASN A 73 23.60 1.40 6.76
N LEU A 74 22.86 2.52 6.66
CA LEU A 74 22.31 3.28 7.79
C LEU A 74 21.05 2.60 8.35
N GLY A 75 21.15 1.31 8.68
CA GLY A 75 20.03 0.47 9.11
C GLY A 75 19.38 0.94 10.42
N PHE A 76 20.11 1.67 11.26
CA PHE A 76 19.57 2.30 12.47
C PHE A 76 18.63 3.47 12.13
N LEU A 77 19.02 4.37 11.24
CA LEU A 77 18.16 5.47 10.79
C LEU A 77 16.92 4.95 10.06
N TRP A 78 17.08 3.91 9.24
CA TRP A 78 15.94 3.23 8.61
C TRP A 78 14.97 2.65 9.64
N LYS A 79 15.47 2.03 10.72
CA LYS A 79 14.64 1.51 11.82
C LYS A 79 13.83 2.61 12.50
N ILE A 80 14.46 3.73 12.83
CA ILE A 80 13.77 4.86 13.47
C ILE A 80 12.69 5.40 12.53
N TRP A 81 13.03 5.67 11.27
CA TRP A 81 12.08 6.23 10.32
C TRP A 81 10.90 5.29 10.08
N PHE A 82 11.17 3.99 9.89
CA PHE A 82 10.14 2.99 9.71
C PHE A 82 9.28 2.82 10.97
N PHE A 83 9.87 2.86 12.17
CA PHE A 83 9.13 2.82 13.43
C PHE A 83 8.16 4.00 13.54
N LEU A 84 8.63 5.23 13.31
CA LEU A 84 7.79 6.43 13.35
C LEU A 84 6.66 6.34 12.33
N GLY A 85 6.95 5.96 11.09
CA GLY A 85 5.94 5.79 10.05
C GLY A 85 4.85 4.77 10.43
N VAL A 86 5.25 3.64 11.02
CA VAL A 86 4.31 2.62 11.51
C VAL A 86 3.48 3.14 12.68
N VAL A 87 4.07 3.85 13.65
CA VAL A 87 3.31 4.44 14.77
C VAL A 87 2.27 5.42 14.25
N PHE A 88 2.64 6.35 13.36
CA PHE A 88 1.70 7.34 12.83
C PHE A 88 0.54 6.69 12.07
N THR A 89 0.86 5.79 11.14
CA THR A 89 -0.17 5.13 10.32
C THR A 89 -1.08 4.24 11.16
N LEU A 90 -0.56 3.46 12.10
CA LEU A 90 -1.40 2.66 13.00
C LEU A 90 -2.25 3.53 13.94
N SER A 91 -1.70 4.63 14.44
CA SER A 91 -2.45 5.55 15.32
C SER A 91 -3.63 6.18 14.60
N ILE A 92 -3.44 6.61 13.34
CA ILE A 92 -4.52 7.13 12.50
C ILE A 92 -5.57 6.02 12.25
N SER A 93 -5.14 4.84 11.81
CA SER A 93 -6.07 3.74 11.52
C SER A 93 -6.88 3.31 12.74
N PHE A 94 -6.24 3.14 13.90
CA PHE A 94 -6.93 2.71 15.12
C PHE A 94 -7.80 3.78 15.75
N SER A 95 -7.51 5.06 15.52
CA SER A 95 -8.39 6.15 15.97
C SER A 95 -9.75 6.16 15.27
N SER A 96 -9.93 5.36 14.20
CA SER A 96 -11.26 5.16 13.58
C SER A 96 -12.17 4.25 14.40
N ILE A 97 -11.60 3.47 15.34
CA ILE A 97 -12.31 2.46 16.14
C ILE A 97 -12.22 2.79 17.64
N PHE A 98 -11.07 3.27 18.09
CA PHE A 98 -10.76 3.56 19.50
C PHE A 98 -10.54 5.06 19.73
N SER A 99 -10.51 5.47 21.00
CA SER A 99 -10.11 6.83 21.36
C SER A 99 -8.64 7.09 21.00
N GLN A 100 -8.29 8.35 20.73
CA GLN A 100 -6.94 8.75 20.27
C GLN A 100 -5.81 8.26 21.18
N ILE A 101 -6.02 8.27 22.50
CA ILE A 101 -5.02 7.82 23.49
C ILE A 101 -4.82 6.30 23.39
N ILE A 102 -5.92 5.54 23.38
CA ILE A 102 -5.86 4.06 23.27
C ILE A 102 -5.25 3.66 21.93
N ALA A 103 -5.66 4.31 20.84
CA ALA A 103 -5.13 4.09 19.51
C ALA A 103 -3.61 4.31 19.44
N PHE A 104 -3.12 5.40 20.04
CA PHE A 104 -1.68 5.71 20.08
C PHE A 104 -0.89 4.68 20.90
N ILE A 105 -1.39 4.31 22.09
CA ILE A 105 -0.74 3.30 22.95
C ILE A 105 -0.67 1.94 22.22
N LEU A 106 -1.78 1.50 21.62
CA LEU A 106 -1.82 0.27 20.85
C LEU A 106 -0.87 0.32 19.64
N ALA A 107 -0.86 1.43 18.91
CA ALA A 107 0.05 1.64 17.79
C ALA A 107 1.52 1.56 18.21
N LEU A 108 1.88 2.17 19.34
CA LEU A 108 3.24 2.16 19.89
C LEU A 108 3.68 0.74 20.27
N ILE A 109 2.80 -0.01 20.96
CA ILE A 109 3.06 -1.40 21.34
C ILE A 109 3.25 -2.27 20.09
N LEU A 110 2.33 -2.21 19.12
CA LEU A 110 2.43 -3.02 17.90
C LEU A 110 3.63 -2.63 17.03
N ALA A 111 3.93 -1.34 16.90
CA ALA A 111 5.12 -0.86 16.20
C ALA A 111 6.41 -1.38 16.85
N PHE A 112 6.47 -1.42 18.19
CA PHE A 112 7.61 -1.97 18.92
C PHE A 112 7.80 -3.46 18.60
N PHE A 113 6.73 -4.25 18.67
CA PHE A 113 6.80 -5.67 18.33
C PHE A 113 7.11 -5.93 16.85
N LYS A 114 6.61 -5.08 15.95
CA LYS A 114 6.89 -5.15 14.51
C LYS A 114 8.34 -4.86 14.19
N VAL A 115 8.88 -3.74 14.68
CA VAL A 115 10.18 -3.21 14.26
C VAL A 115 11.32 -3.76 15.10
N VAL A 116 11.16 -3.79 16.43
CA VAL A 116 12.22 -4.19 17.36
C VAL A 116 12.26 -5.71 17.51
N LYS A 117 11.11 -6.34 17.80
CA LYS A 117 11.02 -7.81 17.97
C LYS A 117 10.90 -8.58 16.65
N ARG A 118 10.60 -7.91 15.53
CA ARG A 118 10.58 -8.48 14.17
C ARG A 118 9.65 -9.70 14.03
N ASN A 119 8.50 -9.66 14.70
CA ASN A 119 7.51 -10.73 14.63
C ASN A 119 6.75 -10.66 13.29
N LEU A 120 6.86 -11.70 12.46
CA LEU A 120 6.23 -11.75 11.12
C LEU A 120 4.70 -11.77 11.16
N ILE A 121 4.10 -12.31 12.21
CA ILE A 121 2.63 -12.33 12.35
C ILE A 121 2.14 -10.91 12.62
N ILE A 122 2.76 -10.23 13.60
CA ILE A 122 2.46 -8.83 13.92
C ILE A 122 2.76 -7.92 12.73
N HIS A 123 3.82 -8.22 11.98
CA HIS A 123 4.12 -7.54 10.73
C HIS A 123 2.94 -7.58 9.77
N ASN A 124 2.47 -8.77 9.37
CA ASN A 124 1.37 -8.87 8.41
C ASN A 124 0.06 -8.29 8.94
N ILE A 125 -0.27 -8.51 10.21
CA ILE A 125 -1.50 -7.96 10.82
C ILE A 125 -1.47 -6.43 10.78
N THR A 126 -0.37 -5.80 11.21
CA THR A 126 -0.26 -4.33 11.19
C THR A 126 -0.29 -3.77 9.78
N GLU A 127 0.29 -4.46 8.80
CA GLU A 127 0.23 -4.06 7.39
C GLU A 127 -1.21 -3.98 6.86
N LEU A 128 -2.16 -4.78 7.36
CA LEU A 128 -3.58 -4.66 6.96
C LEU A 128 -4.17 -3.28 7.29
N PHE A 129 -3.68 -2.63 8.35
CA PHE A 129 -4.20 -1.34 8.83
C PHE A 129 -3.44 -0.14 8.27
N ILE A 130 -2.14 -0.26 8.00
CA ILE A 130 -1.29 0.86 7.58
C ILE A 130 -1.81 1.54 6.31
N TYR A 131 -2.26 0.75 5.34
CA TYR A 131 -2.79 1.30 4.08
C TYR A 131 -4.13 2.01 4.26
N GLY A 132 -4.91 1.67 5.29
CA GLY A 132 -6.12 2.39 5.66
C GLY A 132 -5.85 3.84 6.07
N ALA A 133 -4.79 4.08 6.84
CA ALA A 133 -4.36 5.44 7.18
C ALA A 133 -3.86 6.21 5.95
N LEU A 134 -3.09 5.55 5.08
CA LEU A 134 -2.67 6.14 3.81
C LEU A 134 -3.89 6.60 3.00
N ALA A 135 -4.91 5.73 2.90
CA ALA A 135 -6.14 6.05 2.20
C ALA A 135 -6.93 7.17 2.89
N ALA A 136 -7.07 7.15 4.22
CA ALA A 136 -7.74 8.22 4.97
C ALA A 136 -7.09 9.60 4.78
N VAL A 137 -5.78 9.67 4.61
CA VAL A 137 -5.06 10.94 4.37
C VAL A 137 -5.26 11.45 2.96
N PHE A 138 -5.12 10.58 1.95
CA PHE A 138 -5.05 11.00 0.55
C PHE A 138 -6.39 10.93 -0.19
N VAL A 139 -7.26 9.96 0.11
CA VAL A 139 -8.53 9.81 -0.60
C VAL A 139 -9.33 11.10 -0.63
N PRO A 140 -9.57 11.83 0.49
CA PRO A 140 -10.39 13.03 0.48
C PRO A 140 -9.88 14.16 -0.43
N VAL A 141 -8.56 14.25 -0.61
CA VAL A 141 -7.91 15.31 -1.40
C VAL A 141 -7.65 14.93 -2.87
N LEU A 142 -7.88 13.67 -3.24
CA LEU A 142 -7.72 13.16 -4.59
C LEU A 142 -9.06 13.03 -5.32
N ASN A 143 -9.00 13.08 -6.66
CA ASN A 143 -10.11 12.74 -7.55
C ASN A 143 -9.74 11.56 -8.46
N VAL A 144 -10.74 11.00 -9.14
CA VAL A 144 -10.60 9.80 -9.98
C VAL A 144 -9.55 10.02 -11.07
N THR A 145 -9.55 11.19 -11.71
CA THR A 145 -8.62 11.51 -12.81
C THR A 145 -7.16 11.57 -12.34
N ILE A 146 -6.86 12.22 -11.22
CA ILE A 146 -5.51 12.25 -10.63
C ILE A 146 -5.03 10.83 -10.37
N MET A 147 -5.89 10.00 -9.75
CA MET A 147 -5.50 8.65 -9.38
C MET A 147 -5.36 7.74 -10.60
N ALA A 148 -6.20 7.87 -11.63
CA ALA A 148 -6.05 7.15 -12.89
C ALA A 148 -4.71 7.48 -13.58
N VAL A 149 -4.36 8.77 -13.67
CA VAL A 149 -3.06 9.22 -14.22
C VAL A 149 -1.90 8.68 -13.37
N LEU A 150 -2.01 8.78 -12.04
CA LEU A 150 -0.98 8.30 -11.12
C LEU A 150 -0.77 6.78 -11.22
N LEU A 151 -1.83 5.99 -11.36
CA LEU A 151 -1.75 4.54 -11.57
C LEU A 151 -1.00 4.19 -12.86
N VAL A 152 -1.26 4.91 -13.95
CA VAL A 152 -0.55 4.72 -15.23
C VAL A 152 0.93 5.07 -15.08
N ILE A 153 1.26 6.22 -14.50
CA ILE A 153 2.65 6.65 -14.27
C ILE A 153 3.40 5.64 -13.41
N ILE A 154 2.81 5.21 -12.29
CA ILE A 154 3.40 4.22 -11.39
C ILE A 154 3.56 2.86 -12.06
N SER A 155 2.62 2.43 -12.90
CA SER A 155 2.74 1.17 -13.64
C SER A 155 3.91 1.18 -14.61
N ILE A 156 4.10 2.27 -15.36
CA ILE A 156 5.24 2.44 -16.27
C ILE A 156 6.54 2.44 -15.46
N TYR A 157 6.57 3.20 -14.37
CA TYR A 157 7.71 3.26 -13.46
C TYR A 157 8.07 1.89 -12.89
N ASP A 158 7.10 1.11 -12.41
CA ASP A 158 7.31 -0.23 -11.83
C ASP A 158 7.96 -1.19 -12.84
N ILE A 159 7.50 -1.18 -14.10
CA ILE A 159 8.13 -1.96 -15.18
C ILE A 159 9.61 -1.61 -15.33
N ILE A 160 9.93 -0.31 -15.39
CA ILE A 160 11.31 0.18 -15.54
C ILE A 160 12.13 -0.12 -14.28
N ALA A 161 11.52 0.01 -13.11
CA ALA A 161 12.13 -0.17 -11.80
C ALA A 161 12.51 -1.63 -11.53
N VAL A 162 11.65 -2.57 -11.94
CA VAL A 162 11.84 -4.01 -11.72
C VAL A 162 12.72 -4.64 -12.79
N TRP A 163 12.48 -4.38 -14.08
CA TRP A 163 13.19 -5.09 -15.16
C TRP A 163 14.47 -4.40 -15.61
N LYS A 164 14.43 -3.08 -15.87
CA LYS A 164 15.58 -2.35 -16.41
C LYS A 164 16.59 -1.99 -15.32
N THR A 165 16.17 -1.19 -14.35
CA THR A 165 17.09 -0.60 -13.35
C THR A 165 17.31 -1.49 -12.12
N LYS A 166 16.37 -2.40 -11.82
CA LYS A 166 16.40 -3.35 -10.69
C LYS A 166 16.55 -2.69 -9.31
N HIS A 167 16.29 -1.38 -9.19
CA HIS A 167 16.50 -0.67 -7.93
C HIS A 167 15.48 -1.08 -6.87
N MET A 168 14.22 -1.34 -7.24
CA MET A 168 13.21 -1.91 -6.34
C MET A 168 13.61 -3.30 -5.81
N VAL A 169 14.29 -4.11 -6.63
CA VAL A 169 14.79 -5.43 -6.20
C VAL A 169 15.92 -5.27 -5.18
N LYS A 170 16.81 -4.29 -5.37
CA LYS A 170 17.88 -3.98 -4.39
C LYS A 170 17.29 -3.49 -3.07
N LEU A 171 16.29 -2.60 -3.14
CA LEU A 171 15.57 -2.05 -1.99
C LEU A 171 14.91 -3.15 -1.17
N MET A 172 14.13 -4.03 -1.83
CA MET A 172 13.46 -5.14 -1.16
C MET A 172 14.46 -6.11 -0.53
N LYS A 173 15.62 -6.38 -1.15
CA LYS A 173 16.69 -7.19 -0.53
C LYS A 173 17.26 -6.52 0.72
N PHE A 174 17.50 -5.21 0.70
CA PHE A 174 17.96 -4.45 1.86
C PHE A 174 16.94 -4.50 3.02
N GLN A 175 15.68 -4.20 2.72
CA GLN A 175 14.59 -4.24 3.68
C GLN A 175 14.35 -5.64 4.27
N SER A 176 14.42 -6.67 3.42
CA SER A 176 14.27 -8.07 3.86
C SER A 176 15.40 -8.52 4.79
N LYS A 177 16.65 -8.10 4.53
CA LYS A 177 17.79 -8.34 5.44
C LYS A 177 17.56 -7.73 6.81
N LEU A 178 16.95 -6.54 6.86
CA LEU A 178 16.60 -5.87 8.11
C LEU A 178 15.31 -6.40 8.75
N LYS A 179 14.52 -7.21 8.02
CA LYS A 179 13.14 -7.62 8.35
C LYS A 179 12.21 -6.41 8.54
N LEU A 180 12.42 -5.35 7.76
CA LEU A 180 11.70 -4.07 7.81
C LEU A 180 11.27 -3.69 6.41
N PHE A 181 10.25 -4.39 5.92
CA PHE A 181 9.72 -4.25 4.57
C PHE A 181 8.30 -3.70 4.64
N ALA A 182 7.98 -2.66 3.87
CA ALA A 182 6.61 -2.17 3.76
C ALA A 182 5.84 -3.04 2.76
N GLY A 183 4.88 -3.81 3.27
CA GLY A 183 4.10 -4.79 2.50
C GLY A 183 3.99 -6.14 3.20
N LEU A 184 3.31 -7.08 2.55
CA LEU A 184 3.03 -8.40 3.13
C LEU A 184 4.21 -9.36 2.95
N LEU A 185 4.50 -10.13 4.00
CA LEU A 185 5.59 -11.11 4.06
C LEU A 185 5.07 -12.46 4.56
N ILE A 186 4.92 -13.44 3.67
CA ILE A 186 4.48 -14.79 4.04
C ILE A 186 5.65 -15.77 3.95
N PRO A 187 6.20 -16.24 5.09
CA PRO A 187 7.26 -17.25 5.07
C PRO A 187 6.71 -18.62 4.64
N TYR A 188 7.47 -19.36 3.82
CA TYR A 188 7.16 -20.75 3.47
C TYR A 188 8.42 -21.54 3.14
N LYS A 189 8.64 -22.66 3.84
CA LYS A 189 9.89 -23.44 3.76
C LYS A 189 11.11 -22.50 3.90
N ASN A 190 12.01 -22.48 2.91
CA ASN A 190 13.22 -21.66 2.90
C ASN A 190 13.06 -20.34 2.10
N ASN A 191 11.83 -19.95 1.76
CA ASN A 191 11.55 -18.75 0.98
C ASN A 191 10.52 -17.86 1.67
N ILE A 192 10.43 -16.61 1.24
CA ILE A 192 9.41 -15.65 1.69
C ILE A 192 8.69 -15.14 0.45
N ALA A 193 7.36 -15.19 0.47
CA ALA A 193 6.52 -14.55 -0.52
C ALA A 193 6.31 -13.10 -0.09
N VAL A 194 6.50 -12.17 -1.02
CA VAL A 194 6.52 -10.73 -0.75
C VAL A 194 5.56 -10.05 -1.71
N LEU A 195 4.70 -9.18 -1.17
CA LEU A 195 3.85 -8.27 -1.94
C LEU A 195 4.10 -6.85 -1.44
N GLY A 196 4.39 -5.91 -2.34
CA GLY A 196 4.83 -4.56 -1.98
C GLY A 196 3.72 -3.73 -1.36
N GLY A 197 4.10 -2.75 -0.53
CA GLY A 197 3.12 -1.82 0.04
C GLY A 197 2.46 -0.91 -1.00
N GLY A 198 3.17 -0.52 -2.05
CA GLY A 198 2.57 0.20 -3.18
C GLY A 198 1.47 -0.63 -3.85
N ASP A 199 1.71 -1.92 -4.03
CA ASP A 199 0.76 -2.87 -4.62
C ASP A 199 -0.53 -2.98 -3.79
N LEU A 200 -0.48 -2.70 -2.48
CA LEU A 200 -1.65 -2.69 -1.58
C LEU A 200 -2.31 -1.31 -1.54
N GLY A 201 -1.51 -0.26 -1.43
CA GLY A 201 -1.97 1.12 -1.23
C GLY A 201 -2.62 1.73 -2.47
N PHE A 202 -2.06 1.53 -3.66
CA PHE A 202 -2.58 2.18 -4.87
C PHE A 202 -3.98 1.68 -5.29
N PRO A 203 -4.25 0.36 -5.31
CA PRO A 203 -5.62 -0.12 -5.53
C PRO A 203 -6.59 0.40 -4.47
N LEU A 204 -6.16 0.49 -3.20
CA LEU A 204 -6.98 0.99 -2.11
C LEU A 204 -7.28 2.47 -2.25
N LEU A 205 -6.31 3.30 -2.65
CA LEU A 205 -6.53 4.72 -2.91
C LEU A 205 -7.56 4.90 -4.02
N PHE A 206 -7.47 4.12 -5.09
CA PHE A 206 -8.41 4.22 -6.20
C PHE A 206 -9.82 3.76 -5.81
N ALA A 207 -9.96 2.61 -5.13
CA ALA A 207 -11.23 2.15 -4.60
C ALA A 207 -11.81 3.14 -3.55
N GLY A 208 -10.96 3.75 -2.73
CA GLY A 208 -11.35 4.73 -1.73
C GLY A 208 -11.84 6.04 -2.33
N ILE A 209 -11.29 6.50 -3.45
CA ILE A 209 -11.84 7.68 -4.16
C ILE A 209 -13.25 7.37 -4.66
N LEU A 210 -13.45 6.18 -5.23
CA LEU A 210 -14.77 5.75 -5.73
C LEU A 210 -15.77 5.47 -4.60
N LEU A 211 -15.31 5.21 -3.38
CA LEU A 211 -16.16 5.11 -2.19
C LEU A 211 -16.95 6.41 -1.95
N LYS A 212 -16.38 7.58 -2.30
CA LYS A 212 -17.08 8.87 -2.15
C LYS A 212 -18.34 8.95 -2.99
N ASP A 213 -18.24 8.51 -4.25
CA ASP A 213 -19.31 8.68 -5.24
C ASP A 213 -20.28 7.49 -5.26
N TYR A 214 -19.77 6.28 -5.01
CA TYR A 214 -20.53 5.02 -5.18
C TYR A 214 -20.74 4.25 -3.87
N GLY A 215 -20.26 4.76 -2.73
CA GLY A 215 -20.30 4.05 -1.45
C GLY A 215 -19.57 2.70 -1.52
N PHE A 216 -20.00 1.73 -0.70
CA PHE A 216 -19.35 0.42 -0.62
C PHE A 216 -19.43 -0.42 -1.90
N LYS A 217 -20.19 0.00 -2.93
CA LYS A 217 -20.11 -0.61 -4.27
C LYS A 217 -18.71 -0.52 -4.87
N SER A 218 -17.88 0.43 -4.42
CA SER A 218 -16.46 0.55 -4.82
C SER A 218 -15.62 -0.70 -4.53
N ILE A 219 -16.10 -1.61 -3.67
CA ILE A 219 -15.49 -2.93 -3.42
C ILE A 219 -15.27 -3.75 -4.71
N ILE A 220 -16.06 -3.51 -5.76
CA ILE A 220 -15.89 -4.14 -7.07
C ILE A 220 -14.46 -3.95 -7.60
N VAL A 221 -13.88 -2.76 -7.40
CA VAL A 221 -12.51 -2.44 -7.79
C VAL A 221 -11.49 -3.27 -7.02
N SER A 222 -11.71 -3.47 -5.73
CA SER A 222 -10.86 -4.33 -4.88
C SER A 222 -10.93 -5.79 -5.32
N VAL A 223 -12.10 -6.27 -5.73
CA VAL A 223 -12.31 -7.63 -6.25
C VAL A 223 -11.59 -7.81 -7.59
N THR A 224 -11.75 -6.90 -8.55
CA THR A 224 -11.09 -7.01 -9.86
C THR A 224 -9.57 -6.86 -9.75
N ALA A 225 -9.07 -5.99 -8.85
CA ALA A 225 -7.65 -5.90 -8.55
C ALA A 225 -7.11 -7.21 -7.93
N ALA A 226 -7.86 -7.84 -7.01
CA ALA A 226 -7.49 -9.14 -6.44
C ALA A 226 -7.44 -10.25 -7.50
N ILE A 227 -8.38 -10.27 -8.45
CA ILE A 227 -8.37 -11.19 -9.59
C ILE A 227 -7.15 -10.94 -10.48
N ALA A 228 -6.83 -9.69 -10.80
CA ALA A 228 -5.66 -9.34 -11.59
C ALA A 228 -4.35 -9.78 -10.89
N LEU A 229 -4.26 -9.60 -9.58
CA LEU A 229 -3.16 -10.11 -8.76
C LEU A 229 -3.08 -11.64 -8.80
N ALA A 230 -4.22 -12.33 -8.72
CA ALA A 230 -4.29 -13.78 -8.81
C ALA A 230 -3.76 -14.29 -10.17
N ILE A 231 -4.16 -13.65 -11.27
CA ILE A 231 -3.67 -13.94 -12.62
C ILE A 231 -2.15 -13.75 -12.69
N LEU A 232 -1.63 -12.65 -12.13
CA LEU A 232 -0.19 -12.40 -12.08
C LEU A 232 0.55 -13.49 -11.29
N LEU A 233 0.09 -13.83 -10.08
CA LEU A 233 0.71 -14.85 -9.23
C LEU A 233 0.67 -16.24 -9.89
N TYR A 234 -0.40 -16.53 -10.64
CA TYR A 234 -0.56 -17.76 -11.40
C TYR A 234 0.47 -17.86 -12.53
N LYS A 235 0.56 -16.81 -13.37
CA LYS A 235 1.49 -16.70 -14.50
C LYS A 235 2.95 -16.51 -14.10
N SER A 236 3.21 -16.06 -12.87
CA SER A 236 4.56 -15.81 -12.38
C SER A 236 5.40 -17.09 -12.32
N GLU A 237 6.64 -17.00 -12.78
CA GLU A 237 7.65 -18.05 -12.70
C GLU A 237 8.52 -17.92 -11.44
N LYS A 238 9.15 -19.03 -11.06
CA LYS A 238 10.11 -19.07 -9.94
C LYS A 238 11.35 -18.23 -10.27
N LYS A 239 11.95 -17.62 -9.24
CA LYS A 239 13.19 -16.82 -9.31
C LYS A 239 13.14 -15.54 -10.16
N LYS A 240 11.98 -15.15 -10.71
CA LYS A 240 11.77 -13.88 -11.41
C LYS A 240 11.00 -12.87 -10.55
N TYR A 241 11.32 -11.59 -10.73
CA TYR A 241 10.58 -10.46 -10.15
C TYR A 241 9.67 -9.89 -11.24
N TYR A 242 8.41 -9.61 -10.86
CA TYR A 242 7.40 -9.10 -11.77
C TYR A 242 6.89 -7.76 -11.23
N PRO A 243 6.72 -6.74 -12.09
CA PRO A 243 6.02 -5.52 -11.73
C PRO A 243 4.54 -5.84 -11.55
N ALA A 244 4.00 -5.60 -10.36
CA ALA A 244 2.61 -5.93 -10.04
C ALA A 244 1.65 -4.79 -10.42
N MET A 245 2.13 -3.55 -10.37
CA MET A 245 1.31 -2.37 -10.62
C MET A 245 0.64 -2.33 -11.99
N PRO A 246 1.26 -2.79 -13.10
CA PRO A 246 0.55 -2.86 -14.39
C PRO A 246 -0.70 -3.74 -14.37
N PHE A 247 -0.63 -4.90 -13.70
CA PHE A 247 -1.76 -5.81 -13.58
C PHE A 247 -2.82 -5.24 -12.65
N LEU A 248 -2.40 -4.71 -11.51
CA LEU A 248 -3.29 -4.10 -10.52
C LEU A 248 -4.01 -2.88 -11.10
N THR A 249 -3.32 -2.03 -11.84
CA THR A 249 -3.90 -0.88 -12.54
C THR A 249 -4.93 -1.32 -13.57
N ALA A 250 -4.62 -2.33 -14.39
CA ALA A 250 -5.61 -2.88 -15.32
C ALA A 250 -6.85 -3.41 -14.58
N GLY A 251 -6.66 -4.14 -13.47
CA GLY A 251 -7.74 -4.61 -12.62
C GLY A 251 -8.57 -3.47 -12.02
N CYS A 252 -7.92 -2.41 -11.56
CA CYS A 252 -8.57 -1.21 -11.04
C CYS A 252 -9.44 -0.51 -12.09
N LEU A 253 -8.88 -0.25 -13.28
CA LEU A 253 -9.59 0.43 -14.36
C LEU A 253 -10.77 -0.42 -14.89
N VAL A 254 -10.60 -1.73 -15.03
CA VAL A 254 -11.70 -2.65 -15.38
C VAL A 254 -12.78 -2.61 -14.30
N GLY A 255 -12.40 -2.64 -13.02
CA GLY A 255 -13.34 -2.53 -11.92
C GLY A 255 -14.12 -1.22 -11.92
N TYR A 256 -13.46 -0.12 -12.26
CA TYR A 256 -14.11 1.19 -12.41
C TYR A 256 -15.13 1.19 -13.56
N LEU A 257 -14.78 0.63 -14.72
CA LEU A 257 -15.73 0.54 -15.84
C LEU A 257 -16.96 -0.31 -15.50
N ILE A 258 -16.76 -1.44 -14.79
CA ILE A 258 -17.86 -2.28 -14.31
C ILE A 258 -18.72 -1.52 -13.30
N LEU A 259 -18.09 -0.81 -12.37
CA LEU A 259 -18.79 -0.03 -11.36
C LEU A 259 -19.67 1.06 -11.99
N VAL A 260 -19.12 1.82 -12.95
CA VAL A 260 -19.85 2.87 -13.68
C VAL A 260 -21.03 2.28 -14.47
N TYR A 261 -20.87 1.09 -15.05
CA TYR A 261 -21.96 0.43 -15.77
C TYR A 261 -23.09 -0.09 -14.86
N LEU A 262 -22.77 -0.44 -13.61
CA LEU A 262 -23.72 -0.98 -12.63
C LEU A 262 -24.35 0.08 -11.70
N ALA A 263 -23.88 1.33 -11.79
CA ALA A 263 -24.33 2.44 -10.97
C ALA A 263 -25.55 3.12 -11.57
#